data_AF-A0A3D1RH51-F1
#
_entry.id   AF-A0A3D1RH51-F1
#
_cell.length_a   1.000
_cell.length_b   1.000
_cell.length_c   1.000
_cell.angle_alpha   90.00
_cell.angle_beta   90.00
_cell.angle_gamma   90.00
#
_symmetry.space_group_name_H-M   'P 1'
#
loop_
_entity.id
_entity.type
_entity.pdbx_description
1 polymer ?
#
loop_
_entity_poly.entity_id
_entity_poly.type
_entity_poly.pdbx_seq_one_letter_code
_entity_poly.pdbx_strand_id
1 'polypeptide(L)'
;AGRTPLCFAGINSVGLQRRGFSPETINEILDVYRHIYYKGMNISQALEYIQDNLPANKERDGILDFIRTSKRGITKLHTRGETDEY
;
A
#
# COMPACT_ATOMS: atom_id res chain seq x y z
N ALA A 1 -10.05 1.68 -16.60
CA ALA A 1 -11.16 2.19 -15.78
C ALA A 1 -10.97 1.71 -14.35
N GLY A 2 -10.99 2.61 -13.36
CA GLY A 2 -10.95 2.24 -11.94
C GLY A 2 -12.30 1.70 -11.49
N ARG A 3 -12.31 0.82 -10.48
CA ARG A 3 -13.56 0.36 -9.86
C ARG A 3 -14.26 1.55 -9.18
N THR A 4 -15.59 1.52 -9.12
CA THR A 4 -16.41 2.44 -8.33
C THR A 4 -17.07 1.62 -7.22
N PRO A 5 -16.86 1.93 -5.93
CA PRO A 5 -16.02 3.01 -5.41
C PRO A 5 -14.53 2.80 -5.70
N LEU A 6 -13.77 3.90 -5.73
CA LEU A 6 -12.33 3.86 -5.97
C LEU A 6 -11.67 3.04 -4.85
N CYS A 7 -10.99 1.96 -5.23
CA CYS A 7 -10.34 1.05 -4.29
C CYS A 7 -8.88 0.81 -4.68
N PHE A 8 -8.07 0.39 -3.71
CA PHE A 8 -6.73 -0.10 -3.99
C PHE A 8 -6.81 -1.32 -4.93
N ALA A 9 -5.99 -1.32 -5.99
CA ALA A 9 -5.99 -2.33 -7.04
C ALA A 9 -4.60 -2.94 -7.29
N GLY A 10 -3.66 -2.76 -6.35
CA GLY A 10 -2.27 -3.16 -6.49
C GLY A 10 -1.34 -2.01 -6.89
N ILE A 11 -0.05 -2.33 -6.97
CA ILE A 11 0.99 -1.38 -7.33
C ILE A 11 1.14 -1.28 -8.86
N ASN A 12 1.61 -0.14 -9.36
CA ASN A 12 1.93 0.03 -10.78
C ASN A 12 3.30 -0.57 -11.13
N SER A 13 3.42 -1.89 -11.04
CA SER A 13 4.68 -2.60 -11.27
C SER A 13 5.26 -2.34 -12.67
N VAL A 14 4.42 -2.33 -13.71
CA VAL A 14 4.82 -2.03 -15.09
C VAL A 14 5.41 -0.62 -15.20
N GLY A 15 4.79 0.38 -14.56
CA GLY A 15 5.29 1.75 -14.53
C GLY A 15 6.63 1.89 -13.79
N LEU A 16 6.80 1.15 -12.69
CA LEU A 16 8.06 1.11 -11.93
C LEU A 16 9.17 0.45 -12.75
N GLN A 17 8.90 -0.68 -13.41
CA GLN A 17 9.86 -1.34 -14.31
C GLN A 17 10.30 -0.40 -15.45
N ARG A 18 9.35 0.30 -16.09
CA ARG A 18 9.66 1.27 -17.15
C ARG A 18 10.51 2.45 -16.67
N ARG A 19 10.52 2.74 -15.37
CA ARG A 19 11.35 3.79 -14.75
C ARG A 19 12.68 3.26 -14.22
N GLY A 20 13.01 1.98 -14.47
CA GLY A 20 14.29 1.38 -14.10
C GLY A 20 14.39 0.93 -12.64
N PHE A 21 13.27 0.76 -11.93
CA PHE A 21 13.30 0.15 -10.60
C PHE A 21 13.70 -1.32 -10.71
N SER A 22 14.58 -1.77 -9.81
CA SER A 22 15.00 -3.18 -9.81
C SER A 22 13.84 -4.09 -9.38
N PRO A 23 13.86 -5.37 -9.78
CA PRO A 23 12.89 -6.35 -9.29
C PRO A 23 12.88 -6.45 -7.76
N GLU A 24 14.02 -6.31 -7.08
CA GLU A 24 14.06 -6.32 -5.62
C GLU A 24 13.30 -5.14 -5.03
N THR A 25 13.56 -3.90 -5.50
CA THR A 25 12.86 -2.71 -5.01
C THR A 25 11.35 -2.77 -5.25
N ILE A 26 10.93 -3.32 -6.40
CA ILE A 26 9.51 -3.51 -6.69
C ILE A 26 8.87 -4.50 -5.71
N ASN A 27 9.57 -5.57 -5.36
CA ASN A 27 9.10 -6.54 -4.35
C ASN A 27 9.04 -5.93 -2.96
N GLU A 28 10.03 -5.11 -2.57
CA GLU A 28 10.02 -4.38 -1.30
C GLU A 28 8.81 -3.44 -1.21
N ILE A 29 8.53 -2.66 -2.27
CA ILE A 29 7.34 -1.81 -2.35
C ILE A 29 6.06 -2.65 -2.24
N LEU A 30 6.01 -3.80 -2.93
CA LEU A 30 4.87 -4.70 -2.88
C LEU A 30 4.64 -5.23 -1.46
N ASP A 31 5.70 -5.59 -0.73
CA ASP A 31 5.62 -6.11 0.62
C ASP A 31 5.12 -5.06 1.62
N VAL A 32 5.56 -3.79 1.48
CA VAL A 32 5.01 -2.67 2.26
C VAL A 32 3.48 -2.58 2.07
N TYR A 33 3.01 -2.56 0.82
CA TYR A 33 1.57 -2.49 0.54
C TYR A 33 0.79 -3.74 0.96
N ARG A 34 1.43 -4.93 0.98
CA ARG A 34 0.83 -6.15 1.52
C ARG A 34 0.53 -6.03 3.01
N HIS A 35 1.45 -5.45 3.78
CA HIS A 35 1.25 -5.23 5.20
C HIS A 35 0.15 -4.21 5.49
N ILE A 36 0.04 -3.17 4.66
CA ILE A 36 -1.00 -2.14 4.79
C ILE A 36 -2.40 -2.70 4.48
N TYR A 37 -2.57 -3.47 3.40
CA TYR A 37 -3.90 -3.82 2.90
C TYR A 37 -4.37 -5.25 3.19
N TYR A 38 -3.47 -6.21 3.38
CA TYR A 38 -3.83 -7.64 3.42
C TYR A 38 -3.53 -8.36 4.73
N LYS A 39 -2.82 -7.73 5.68
CA LYS A 39 -2.46 -8.35 6.97
C LYS A 39 -3.48 -8.15 8.09
N GLY A 40 -4.62 -7.50 7.81
CA GLY A 40 -5.69 -7.30 8.79
C GLY A 40 -5.35 -6.31 9.92
N MET A 41 -4.22 -5.60 9.81
CA MET A 41 -3.84 -4.53 10.73
C MET A 41 -4.56 -3.23 10.36
N ASN A 42 -4.81 -2.38 11.35
CA ASN A 42 -5.16 -0.99 11.06
C ASN A 42 -3.92 -0.23 10.53
N ILE A 43 -4.13 0.98 10.00
CA ILE A 43 -3.04 1.75 9.38
C ILE A 43 -1.90 2.02 10.36
N SER A 44 -2.18 2.49 11.58
CA SER A 44 -1.12 2.80 12.56
C SER A 44 -0.30 1.56 12.92
N GLN A 45 -0.96 0.43 13.18
CA GLN A 45 -0.30 -0.85 13.46
C GLN A 45 0.55 -1.32 12.29
N ALA A 46 0.04 -1.20 11.05
CA ALA A 46 0.79 -1.58 9.87
C ALA A 46 2.04 -0.71 9.71
N LEU A 47 1.95 0.61 9.93
CA LEU A 47 3.09 1.52 9.84
C LEU A 47 4.16 1.20 10.88
N GLU A 48 3.78 0.92 12.13
CA GLU A 48 4.70 0.49 13.19
C GLU A 48 5.35 -0.85 12.83
N TYR A 49 4.55 -1.85 12.45
CA TYR A 49 5.05 -3.16 12.06
C TYR A 49 6.08 -3.08 10.91
N ILE A 50 5.79 -2.28 9.88
CA ILE A 50 6.69 -2.11 8.73
C ILE A 50 8.00 -1.46 9.16
N GLN A 51 7.93 -0.46 10.04
CA GLN A 51 9.13 0.22 10.53
C GLN A 51 10.05 -0.72 11.32
N ASP A 52 9.47 -1.61 12.11
CA ASP A 52 10.20 -2.51 13.00
C ASP A 52 10.68 -3.82 12.32
N ASN A 53 9.94 -4.32 11.32
CA ASN A 53 10.15 -5.68 10.77
C ASN A 53 10.67 -5.71 9.33
N LEU A 54 10.52 -4.64 8.55
CA LEU A 54 11.03 -4.59 7.18
C LEU A 54 12.34 -3.80 7.12
N PRO A 55 13.28 -4.17 6.23
CA PRO A 55 14.53 -3.44 6.07
C PRO A 55 14.27 -1.99 5.66
N ALA A 56 15.12 -1.08 6.14
CA ALA A 56 15.02 0.33 5.78
C ALA A 56 15.51 0.59 4.36
N ASN A 57 14.66 1.23 3.56
CA ASN A 57 15.00 1.74 2.24
C ASN A 57 14.21 3.03 1.97
N LYS A 58 14.63 3.76 0.94
CA LYS A 58 14.08 5.08 0.60
C LYS A 58 12.61 4.99 0.20
N GLU A 59 12.21 3.92 -0.48
CA GLU A 59 10.90 3.70 -1.04
C GLU A 59 9.87 3.39 0.06
N ARG A 60 10.22 2.50 0.99
CA ARG A 60 9.45 2.19 2.21
C ARG A 60 9.22 3.47 3.01
N ASP A 61 10.28 4.20 3.31
CA ASP A 61 10.18 5.40 4.15
C ASP A 61 9.35 6.48 3.47
N GLY A 62 9.52 6.67 2.16
CA GLY A 62 8.67 7.57 1.38
C GLY A 62 7.18 7.17 1.39
N ILE A 63 6.87 5.87 1.38
CA ILE A 63 5.49 5.37 1.51
C ILE A 63 4.95 5.65 2.92
N LEU A 64 5.72 5.33 3.97
CA LEU A 64 5.29 5.56 5.36
C LEU A 64 5.02 7.04 5.62
N ASP A 65 5.92 7.91 5.17
CA ASP A 65 5.79 9.36 5.34
C ASP A 65 4.59 9.93 4.58
N PHE A 66 4.33 9.45 3.35
CA PHE A 66 3.14 9.82 2.60
C PHE A 66 1.85 9.46 3.35
N ILE A 67 1.79 8.26 3.92
CA ILE A 67 0.60 7.79 4.65
C ILE A 67 0.42 8.60 5.94
N ARG A 68 1.50 8.82 6.70
CA ARG A 68 1.47 9.61 7.95
C ARG A 68 1.06 11.05 7.74
N THR A 69 1.49 11.67 6.65
CA THR A 69 1.20 13.08 6.34
C THR A 69 -0.14 13.29 5.63
N SER A 70 -0.82 12.22 5.20
CA SER A 70 -2.10 12.31 4.50
C SER A 70 -3.24 12.72 5.45
N LYS A 71 -3.75 13.94 5.28
CA LYS A 71 -4.90 14.46 6.05
C LYS A 71 -6.21 13.68 5.85
N ARG A 72 -6.39 13.07 4.67
CA ARG A 72 -7.61 12.31 4.32
C ARG A 72 -7.43 10.79 4.50
N GLY A 73 -6.25 10.34 4.90
CA GLY A 73 -5.88 8.93 4.90
C GLY A 73 -5.63 8.39 3.49
N ILE A 74 -5.76 7.08 3.34
CA ILE A 74 -5.54 6.36 2.08
C ILE A 74 -6.78 5.59 1.64
N THR A 75 -6.87 5.34 0.33
CA THR A 75 -7.95 4.55 -0.28
C THR A 75 -8.02 3.15 0.33
N LYS A 76 -9.22 2.65 0.62
CA LYS A 76 -9.40 1.31 1.21
C LYS A 76 -9.33 0.20 0.17
N LEU A 77 -9.11 -1.04 0.64
CA LEU A 77 -9.37 -2.24 -0.14
C LEU A 77 -10.90 -2.42 -0.27
N HIS A 78 -11.37 -2.84 -1.43
CA HIS A 78 -12.77 -3.20 -1.60
C HIS A 78 -13.01 -4.60 -0.99
N THR A 79 -13.50 -4.65 0.25
CA THR A 79 -13.88 -5.91 0.88
C THR A 79 -15.18 -6.39 0.25
N ARG A 80 -15.16 -7.53 -0.43
CA ARG A 80 -16.38 -8.20 -0.93
C ARG A 80 -17.13 -8.78 0.28
N GLY A 81 -17.84 -7.93 1.00
CA GLY A 81 -18.47 -8.25 2.30
C GLY A 81 -19.31 -7.12 2.90
N GLU A 82 -19.13 -5.87 2.48
CA GLU A 82 -20.19 -4.86 2.61
C GLU A 82 -21.14 -5.10 1.44
N THR A 83 -22.27 -5.73 1.71
CA THR A 83 -23.41 -5.75 0.80
C THR A 83 -23.72 -4.31 0.43
N ASP A 84 -23.70 -4.01 -0.86
CA ASP A 84 -24.41 -2.87 -1.42
C ASP A 84 -25.91 -3.10 -1.11
N GLU A 85 -26.34 -2.81 0.12
CA GLU A 85 -27.75 -2.64 0.45
C GLU A 85 -28.20 -1.34 -0.21
N TYR A 86 -28.80 -1.49 -1.40
CA TYR A 86 -29.72 -0.53 -2.00
C TYR A 86 -31.15 -1.00 -1.77
#